data_AF-A0A524JKC5-F1
#
_entry.id   AF-A0A524JKC5-F1
#
_cell.length_a   1.000
_cell.length_b   1.000
_cell.length_c   1.000
_cell.angle_alpha   90.00
_cell.angle_beta   90.00
_cell.angle_gamma   90.00
#
_symmetry.space_group_name_H-M   'P 1'
#
loop_
_entity.id
_entity.type
_entity.pdbx_description
1 polymer ?
#
loop_
_entity_poly.entity_id
_entity_poly.type
_entity_poly.pdbx_seq_one_letter_code
_entity_poly.pdbx_strand_id
1 'polypeptide(L)'
;FPRSIRYCLIKAQISLHEITGNYIGTFKNKAERQLGRLRSDLDYANINEMIAVGLHEFLDDFQTKLFGVGEDISNTFFLLRPTNNEMHNKEVSQ
;
A
#
# COMPACT_ATOMS: atom_id res chain seq x y z
N PHE A 1 -10.96 15.14 -10.36
CA PHE A 1 -10.22 14.55 -9.22
C PHE A 1 -10.04 13.02 -9.31
N PRO A 2 -11.05 12.19 -9.68
CA PRO A 2 -10.87 10.71 -9.67
C PRO A 2 -9.79 10.22 -10.64
N ARG A 3 -9.64 10.90 -11.78
CA ARG A 3 -8.62 10.59 -12.80
C ARG A 3 -7.19 10.75 -12.29
N SER A 4 -6.89 11.78 -11.48
CA SER A 4 -5.54 11.99 -10.94
C SER A 4 -5.21 10.96 -9.87
N ILE A 5 -6.16 10.61 -8.99
CA ILE A 5 -5.97 9.51 -8.03
C ILE A 5 -5.69 8.19 -8.75
N ARG A 6 -6.52 7.85 -9.73
CA ARG A 6 -6.35 6.63 -10.52
C ARG A 6 -4.98 6.57 -11.19
N TYR A 7 -4.53 7.69 -11.77
CA TYR A 7 -3.19 7.80 -12.34
C TYR A 7 -2.10 7.55 -11.29
N CYS A 8 -2.20 8.16 -10.11
CA CYS A 8 -1.25 7.94 -9.03
C CYS A 8 -1.21 6.48 -8.56
N LEU A 9 -2.37 5.81 -8.42
CA LEU A 9 -2.41 4.38 -8.04
C LEU A 9 -1.74 3.49 -9.09
N ILE A 10 -1.95 3.77 -10.38
CA ILE A 10 -1.27 3.05 -11.48
C ILE A 10 0.24 3.24 -11.38
N LYS A 11 0.70 4.49 -11.20
CA LYS A 11 2.14 4.78 -11.06
C LYS A 11 2.74 4.11 -9.83
N ALA A 12 2.06 4.13 -8.68
CA ALA A 12 2.50 3.44 -7.48
C ALA A 12 2.61 1.93 -7.69
N GLN A 13 1.64 1.32 -8.39
CA GLN A 13 1.67 -0.12 -8.67
C GLN A 13 2.84 -0.49 -9.59
N ILE A 14 3.10 0.31 -10.63
CA ILE A 14 4.27 0.12 -11.51
C ILE A 14 5.55 0.22 -10.68
N SER A 15 5.71 1.25 -9.87
CA SER A 15 6.89 1.41 -9.01
C SER A 15 7.09 0.24 -8.06
N LEU A 16 6.01 -0.29 -7.49
CA LEU A 16 6.09 -1.41 -6.56
C LEU A 16 6.54 -2.70 -7.26
N HIS A 17 6.03 -2.95 -8.47
CA HIS A 17 6.45 -4.08 -9.31
C HIS A 17 7.91 -3.97 -9.76
N GLU A 18 8.38 -2.76 -10.09
CA GLU A 18 9.79 -2.51 -10.42
C GLU A 18 10.70 -2.81 -9.22
N ILE A 19 10.31 -2.41 -8.01
CA ILE A 19 11.08 -2.67 -6.78
C ILE A 19 11.15 -4.18 -6.47
N THR A 20 10.05 -4.91 -6.65
CA THR A 20 9.96 -6.35 -6.32
C THR A 20 10.42 -7.27 -7.44
N GLY A 21 10.70 -6.72 -8.64
CA GLY A 21 10.93 -7.48 -9.86
C GLY A 21 9.76 -8.42 -10.18
N ASN A 22 8.53 -7.94 -10.02
CA ASN A 22 7.32 -8.72 -10.24
C ASN A 22 6.58 -8.29 -11.52
N TYR A 23 5.84 -9.21 -12.14
CA TYR A 23 5.09 -8.89 -13.35
C TYR A 23 3.71 -8.28 -13.02
N ILE A 24 3.28 -7.31 -13.83
CA ILE A 24 1.98 -6.65 -13.70
C ILE A 24 0.84 -7.69 -13.71
N GLY A 25 -0.05 -7.62 -12.72
CA GLY A 25 -1.17 -8.56 -12.60
C GLY A 25 -0.89 -9.75 -11.68
N THR A 26 0.31 -9.84 -11.12
CA THR A 26 0.64 -10.77 -10.03
C THR A 26 1.00 -10.00 -8.75
N PHE A 27 1.10 -10.67 -7.61
CA PHE A 27 1.57 -10.06 -6.36
C PHE A 27 2.53 -11.02 -5.63
N LYS A 28 3.57 -10.46 -5.00
CA LYS A 28 4.55 -11.17 -4.18
C LYS A 28 4.44 -10.83 -2.69
N ASN A 29 3.85 -9.69 -2.36
CA ASN A 29 3.72 -9.22 -0.98
C ASN A 29 2.35 -8.60 -0.73
N LYS A 30 2.08 -8.31 0.55
CA LYS A 30 0.80 -7.76 0.99
C LYS A 30 0.55 -6.37 0.40
N ALA A 31 1.59 -5.54 0.29
CA ALA A 31 1.49 -4.20 -0.27
C ALA A 31 1.03 -4.21 -1.74
N GLU A 32 1.61 -5.06 -2.59
CA GLU A 32 1.21 -5.21 -3.99
C GLU A 32 -0.24 -5.66 -4.11
N ARG A 33 -0.65 -6.62 -3.26
CA ARG A 33 -2.02 -7.13 -3.26
C ARG A 33 -3.03 -6.06 -2.84
N GLN A 34 -2.78 -5.33 -1.76
CA GLN A 34 -3.72 -4.29 -1.29
C GLN A 34 -3.77 -3.10 -2.25
N LEU A 35 -2.63 -2.68 -2.81
CA LEU A 35 -2.59 -1.60 -3.79
C LEU A 35 -3.35 -1.98 -5.07
N GLY A 36 -3.18 -3.21 -5.54
CA GLY A 36 -3.95 -3.75 -6.66
C GLY A 36 -5.45 -3.74 -6.39
N ARG A 37 -5.87 -4.19 -5.19
CA ARG A 37 -7.28 -4.16 -4.78
C ARG A 37 -7.85 -2.75 -4.74
N LEU A 38 -7.15 -1.81 -4.10
CA LEU A 38 -7.59 -0.41 -4.00
C LEU A 38 -7.73 0.23 -5.39
N ARG A 39 -6.82 -0.07 -6.31
CA ARG A 39 -6.92 0.38 -7.69
C ARG A 39 -8.15 -0.24 -8.38
N SER A 40 -8.38 -1.54 -8.22
CA SER A 40 -9.56 -2.20 -8.79
C SER A 40 -10.86 -1.63 -8.23
N ASP A 41 -10.96 -1.40 -6.92
CA ASP A 41 -12.12 -0.75 -6.30
C ASP A 41 -12.42 0.59 -6.98
N LEU A 42 -11.40 1.40 -7.26
CA LEU A 42 -11.56 2.68 -7.95
C LEU A 42 -11.87 2.52 -9.46
N ASP A 43 -11.30 1.51 -10.13
CA ASP A 43 -11.54 1.21 -11.55
C ASP A 43 -13.00 0.75 -11.78
N TYR A 44 -13.60 0.06 -10.80
CA TYR A 44 -14.99 -0.40 -10.83
C TYR A 44 -15.99 0.55 -10.18
N ALA A 45 -15.52 1.63 -9.54
CA ALA A 45 -16.39 2.58 -8.87
C ALA A 45 -17.33 3.27 -9.88
N ASN A 46 -18.63 3.18 -9.63
CA ASN A 46 -19.64 3.87 -10.42
C ASN A 46 -19.97 5.22 -9.77
N ILE A 47 -19.89 6.31 -10.54
CA ILE A 47 -20.16 7.66 -10.04
C ILE A 47 -21.55 7.79 -9.41
N ASN A 48 -22.56 7.09 -9.94
CA ASN A 48 -23.92 7.15 -9.40
C ASN A 48 -24.02 6.45 -8.04
N GLU A 49 -23.30 5.34 -7.86
CA GLU A 49 -23.21 4.63 -6.58
C GLU A 49 -22.43 5.44 -5.54
N MET A 50 -21.33 6.08 -5.97
CA MET A 50 -20.55 6.97 -5.11
C MET A 50 -21.38 8.15 -4.60
N ILE A 51 -22.21 8.75 -5.47
CA ILE A 51 -23.11 9.84 -5.07
C ILE A 51 -24.22 9.31 -4.15
N ALA A 52 -24.74 8.11 -4.40
CA ALA A 52 -25.79 7.51 -3.57
C ALA A 52 -25.32 7.13 -2.15
N VAL A 53 -24.08 6.68 -2.00
CA VAL A 53 -23.43 6.41 -0.71
C VAL A 53 -23.04 7.70 0.00
N GLY A 54 -22.75 8.76 -0.76
CA GLY A 54 -22.21 10.01 -0.28
C GLY A 54 -20.73 10.15 -0.63
N LEU A 55 -20.38 11.31 -1.20
CA LEU A 55 -19.04 11.53 -1.74
C LEU A 55 -17.98 11.57 -0.62
N HIS A 56 -18.31 12.16 0.54
CA HIS A 56 -17.38 12.26 1.65
C HIS A 56 -17.11 10.88 2.26
N GLU A 57 -18.14 10.08 2.41
CA GLU A 57 -18.10 8.71 2.90
C GLU A 57 -17.25 7.82 2.00
N PHE A 58 -17.42 7.94 0.67
CA PHE A 58 -16.54 7.27 -0.28
C PHE A 58 -15.08 7.72 -0.12
N LEU A 59 -14.83 9.01 0.04
CA LEU A 59 -13.48 9.56 0.19
C LEU A 59 -12.82 9.06 1.48
N ASP A 60 -13.57 8.97 2.59
CA ASP A 60 -13.07 8.48 3.87
C ASP A 60 -12.71 6.99 3.81
N ASP A 61 -13.56 6.17 3.17
CA ASP A 61 -13.24 4.74 2.92
C ASP A 61 -12.00 4.61 2.03
N PHE A 62 -11.93 5.39 0.94
CA PHE A 62 -10.79 5.39 0.05
C PHE A 62 -9.50 5.76 0.78
N GLN A 63 -9.53 6.83 1.59
CA GLN A 63 -8.38 7.28 2.38
C GLN A 63 -7.96 6.21 3.39
N THR A 64 -8.91 5.60 4.10
CA THR A 64 -8.64 4.53 5.06
C THR A 64 -7.91 3.35 4.40
N LYS A 65 -8.39 2.90 3.23
CA LYS A 65 -7.74 1.84 2.45
C LYS A 65 -6.33 2.26 1.98
N LEU A 66 -6.17 3.50 1.53
CA LEU A 66 -4.88 4.03 1.09
C LEU A 66 -3.86 4.07 2.24
N PHE A 67 -4.28 4.46 3.45
CA PHE A 67 -3.42 4.39 4.63
C PHE A 67 -2.98 2.97 4.94
N GLY A 68 -3.89 2.00 4.88
CA GLY A 68 -3.55 0.57 5.06
C GLY A 68 -2.53 0.07 4.03
N VAL A 69 -2.62 0.51 2.77
CA VAL A 69 -1.59 0.23 1.75
C VAL A 69 -0.25 0.85 2.15
N GLY A 70 -0.25 2.08 2.67
CA GLY A 70 0.96 2.75 3.17
C GLY A 70 1.63 2.00 4.32
N GLU A 71 0.85 1.49 5.27
CA GLU A 71 1.36 0.64 6.35
C GLU A 71 1.96 -0.67 5.82
N ASP A 72 1.28 -1.33 4.87
CA ASP A 72 1.79 -2.55 4.26
C ASP A 72 3.11 -2.31 3.48
N ILE A 73 3.25 -1.16 2.82
CA ILE A 73 4.51 -0.75 2.17
C ILE A 73 5.59 -0.54 3.23
N SER A 74 5.30 0.23 4.29
CA SER A 74 6.22 0.47 5.40
C SER A 74 6.73 -0.84 6.00
N ASN A 75 5.80 -1.75 6.29
CA ASN A 75 6.10 -3.05 6.88
C ASN A 75 6.94 -3.95 5.94
N THR A 76 6.70 -3.87 4.64
CA THR A 76 7.38 -4.73 3.66
C THR A 76 8.80 -4.25 3.35
N PHE A 77 9.03 -2.92 3.27
CA PHE A 77 10.28 -2.37 2.74
C PHE A 77 11.10 -1.53 3.73
N PHE A 78 10.49 -1.03 4.80
CA PHE A 78 11.11 -0.04 5.68
C PHE A 78 11.27 -0.50 7.14
N LEU A 79 10.55 -1.54 7.58
CA LEU A 79 10.83 -2.17 8.87
C LEU A 79 12.17 -2.91 8.84
N LEU A 80 13.25 -2.19 9.10
CA LEU A 80 14.54 -2.74 9.46
C LEU A 80 14.35 -3.57 10.74
N ARG A 81 14.57 -4.89 10.67
CA ARG A 81 14.86 -5.63 11.89
C ARG A 81 16.14 -5.04 12.47
N PRO A 82 16.20 -4.64 13.76
CA PRO A 82 17.46 -4.30 14.36
C PRO A 82 18.40 -5.49 14.13
N THR A 83 19.52 -5.25 13.45
CA THR A 83 20.59 -6.23 13.37
C THR A 83 21.06 -6.41 14.82
N ASN A 84 20.93 -7.63 15.35
CA ASN A 84 21.29 -7.99 16.72
C ASN A 84 22.82 -7.89 16.97
N ASN A 85 23.43 -6.74 16.70
CA ASN A 85 24.85 -6.48 16.93
C ASN A 85 25.11 -5.78 18.28
N GLU A 86 24.09 -5.62 19.12
CA GLU A 86 24.21 -5.04 20.47
C GLU A 86 23.99 -6.05 21.62
N MET A 87 23.81 -7.33 21.32
CA MET A 87 23.63 -8.37 22.35
C MET A 87 24.91 -9.12 22.75
N HIS A 88 26.09 -8.76 22.22
CA HIS A 88 27.36 -9.43 22.61
C HIS A 88 28.24 -8.63 23.60
N ASN A 89 27.92 -7.37 23.91
CA ASN A 89 28.79 -6.51 24.73
C ASN A 89 28.33 -6.32 26.19
N LYS A 90 27.52 -7.26 26.74
CA LYS A 90 27.08 -7.18 28.15
C LYS A 90 27.47 -8.37 29.04
N GLU A 91 28.18 -9.39 28.55
CA GLU A 91 28.60 -10.54 29.37
C GLU A 91 30.08 -10.55 29.78
N VAL A 92 30.87 -9.52 29.42
CA VAL A 92 32.27 -9.39 29.87
C VAL A 92 32.41 -8.17 30.78
N SER A 93 31.66 -8.15 31.88
CA SER A 93 31.92 -7.32 33.07
C SER A 93 30.92 -7.70 34.17
N GLN A 94 31.09 -8.87 34.75
CA GLN A 94 30.86 -9.16 36.18
C GLN A 94 31.36 -10.55 36.53
#